data_AF-A0A2E2ISF0-F1
#
_entry.id   AF-A0A2E2ISF0-F1
#
_cell.length_a   1.000
_cell.length_b   1.000
_cell.length_c   1.000
_cell.angle_alpha   90.00
_cell.angle_beta   90.00
_cell.angle_gamma   90.00
#
_symmetry.space_group_name_H-M   'P 1'
#
loop_
_entity.id
_entity.type
_entity.pdbx_description
1 polymer ?
#
loop_
_entity_poly.entity_id
_entity_poly.type
_entity_poly.pdbx_seq_one_letter_code
_entity_poly.pdbx_strand_id
1 'polypeptide(L)'
;MTSTFIKAVEIWVPNAARTKLTLKTGYYGELDYFERISRGMQFAYDEGLPGKCWAAGHPLMLKDLGNSYFKRGEEAMTVGLTSATAIPHFNGNDLTAVTVLFCGDNAHHVGAIELWHAPAGEPQMALYDGYFGRAEKFKFSARHTQFSRKIGLPGIVWDSGLPLIMEDLGRSEAFLRRDDAAKIGIGRGVGIPVSTRGPDHWVLVLLSAQSSPIAQRFTLWLPDEIKGTYAFGGGYCESGTDLAAEFRKITHPLDVGLLGEARTSRTPSLTKSDAAGPGMHAADLVLPCMQGEALSALLELKF
;
A
#
# COMPACT_ATOMS: atom_id res chain seq x y z
N MET A 1 -16.08 -0.07 15.14
CA MET A 1 -15.18 -0.57 14.08
C MET A 1 -13.75 -0.50 14.60
N THR A 2 -12.91 -1.49 14.28
CA THR A 2 -11.50 -1.48 14.69
C THR A 2 -10.77 -0.45 13.87
N SER A 3 -10.16 0.56 14.51
CA SER A 3 -9.47 1.63 13.79
C SER A 3 -8.16 1.08 13.18
N THR A 4 -7.97 1.26 11.87
CA THR A 4 -6.78 0.83 11.13
C THR A 4 -5.62 1.83 11.28
N PHE A 5 -4.40 1.39 11.02
CA PHE A 5 -3.22 2.25 11.06
C PHE A 5 -3.18 3.26 9.90
N ILE A 6 -3.61 2.85 8.70
CA ILE A 6 -3.94 3.78 7.62
C ILE A 6 -5.28 4.44 7.96
N LYS A 7 -5.28 5.78 8.01
CA LYS A 7 -6.43 6.61 8.39
C LYS A 7 -7.11 7.26 7.19
N ALA A 8 -6.32 7.57 6.17
CA ALA A 8 -6.82 8.16 4.94
C ALA A 8 -6.02 7.65 3.74
N VAL A 9 -6.66 7.66 2.58
CA VAL A 9 -6.08 7.30 1.28
C VAL A 9 -6.49 8.37 0.27
N GLU A 10 -5.54 8.81 -0.55
CA GLU A 10 -5.82 9.69 -1.69
C GLU A 10 -5.30 9.05 -2.97
N ILE A 11 -6.05 9.17 -4.07
CA ILE A 11 -5.61 8.80 -5.41
C ILE A 11 -5.54 10.07 -6.25
N TRP A 12 -4.33 10.44 -6.65
CA TRP A 12 -4.03 11.61 -7.47
C TRP A 12 -3.72 11.16 -8.90
N VAL A 13 -4.38 11.73 -9.90
CA VAL A 13 -4.16 11.39 -11.32
C VAL A 13 -3.68 12.61 -12.11
N PRO A 14 -2.88 12.43 -13.17
CA PRO A 14 -2.57 13.52 -14.08
C PRO A 14 -3.83 14.15 -14.68
N ASN A 15 -3.86 15.47 -14.76
CA ASN A 15 -4.87 16.19 -15.53
C ASN A 15 -4.73 15.89 -17.04
N ALA A 16 -5.71 16.31 -17.84
CA ALA A 16 -5.69 16.10 -19.29
C ALA A 16 -4.42 16.65 -19.98
N ALA A 17 -3.88 17.77 -19.48
CA ALA A 17 -2.64 18.36 -19.99
C ALA A 17 -1.36 17.67 -19.50
N ARG A 18 -1.46 16.72 -18.57
CA ARG A 18 -0.35 16.03 -17.89
C ARG A 18 0.69 16.98 -17.28
N THR A 19 0.25 18.12 -16.77
CA THR A 19 1.10 19.13 -16.12
C THR A 19 0.94 19.17 -14.60
N LYS A 20 -0.20 18.68 -14.10
CA LYS A 20 -0.53 18.65 -12.68
C LYS A 20 -1.26 17.35 -12.32
N LEU A 21 -1.19 16.98 -11.06
CA LEU A 21 -2.00 15.95 -10.43
C LEU A 21 -3.24 16.58 -9.80
N THR A 22 -4.38 15.95 -10.01
CA THR A 22 -5.70 16.30 -9.44
C THR A 22 -6.26 15.11 -8.66
N LEU A 23 -7.02 15.37 -7.59
CA LEU A 23 -7.61 14.31 -6.79
C LEU A 23 -8.68 13.57 -7.61
N LYS A 24 -8.48 12.27 -7.89
CA LYS A 24 -9.49 11.39 -8.49
C LYS A 24 -10.54 11.04 -7.44
N THR A 25 -10.08 10.53 -6.30
CA THR A 25 -10.92 10.08 -5.18
C THR A 25 -10.05 9.94 -3.92
N GLY A 26 -10.69 9.79 -2.77
CA GLY A 26 -10.01 9.48 -1.52
C GLY A 26 -10.96 8.98 -0.44
N TYR A 27 -10.42 8.27 0.53
CA TYR A 27 -11.08 7.84 1.77
C TYR A 27 -10.45 8.59 2.94
N TYR A 28 -11.28 9.16 3.82
CA TYR A 28 -10.81 10.00 4.93
C TYR A 28 -11.36 9.56 6.29
N GLY A 29 -12.16 8.49 6.36
CA GLY A 29 -12.89 8.14 7.58
C GLY A 29 -13.70 9.33 8.08
N GLU A 30 -13.45 9.76 9.32
CA GLU A 30 -14.10 10.90 9.98
C GLU A 30 -13.32 12.23 9.81
N LEU A 31 -12.31 12.28 8.93
CA LEU A 31 -11.41 13.43 8.77
C LEU A 31 -11.92 14.48 7.77
N ASP A 32 -13.17 14.91 7.91
CA ASP A 32 -13.87 15.83 6.98
C ASP A 32 -13.11 17.14 6.73
N TYR A 33 -12.47 17.68 7.78
CA TYR A 33 -11.67 18.89 7.67
C TYR A 33 -10.52 18.71 6.66
N PHE A 34 -9.80 17.60 6.76
CA PHE A 34 -8.69 17.31 5.87
C PHE A 34 -9.16 16.98 4.46
N GLU A 35 -10.27 16.23 4.31
CA GLU A 35 -10.90 15.95 3.01
C GLU A 35 -11.22 17.24 2.23
N ARG A 36 -11.83 18.22 2.91
CA ARG A 36 -12.20 19.51 2.30
C ARG A 36 -10.99 20.25 1.76
N ILE A 37 -9.87 20.25 2.51
CA ILE A 37 -8.63 20.89 2.06
C ILE A 37 -8.04 20.10 0.87
N SER A 38 -7.97 18.77 0.95
CA SER A 38 -7.47 17.92 -0.14
C SER A 38 -8.19 18.15 -1.46
N ARG A 39 -9.53 18.27 -1.45
CA ARG A 39 -10.34 18.45 -2.67
C ARG A 39 -9.98 19.71 -3.46
N GLY A 40 -9.46 20.75 -2.80
CA GLY A 40 -9.03 21.99 -3.46
C GLY A 40 -7.60 21.96 -4.00
N MET A 41 -6.85 20.89 -3.75
CA MET A 41 -5.43 20.84 -4.09
C MET A 41 -5.16 20.36 -5.52
N GLN A 42 -4.04 20.82 -6.05
CA GLN A 42 -3.37 20.26 -7.21
C GLN A 42 -1.86 20.30 -6.97
N PHE A 43 -1.13 19.41 -7.63
CA PHE A 43 0.32 19.30 -7.50
C PHE A 43 0.99 19.24 -8.87
N ALA A 44 1.83 20.21 -9.20
CA ALA A 44 2.71 20.17 -10.34
C ALA A 44 3.80 19.09 -10.17
N TYR A 45 4.58 18.87 -11.23
CA TYR A 45 5.78 18.03 -11.17
C TYR A 45 6.74 18.54 -10.08
N ASP A 46 7.28 17.63 -9.26
CA ASP A 46 8.17 17.91 -8.12
C ASP A 46 7.55 18.79 -7.00
N GLU A 47 6.23 18.96 -6.99
CA GLU A 47 5.52 19.79 -6.02
C GLU A 47 4.78 18.98 -4.96
N GLY A 48 5.06 19.23 -3.67
CA GLY A 48 4.47 18.49 -2.56
C GLY A 48 4.73 16.98 -2.65
N LEU A 49 4.11 16.18 -1.79
CA LEU A 49 4.37 14.74 -1.77
C LEU A 49 3.95 14.01 -3.07
N PRO A 50 2.75 14.23 -3.63
CA PRO A 50 2.37 13.57 -4.88
C PRO A 50 3.25 13.96 -6.07
N GLY A 51 3.54 15.25 -6.23
CA GLY A 51 4.38 15.76 -7.32
C GLY A 51 5.83 15.31 -7.22
N LYS A 52 6.38 15.24 -5.99
CA LYS A 52 7.72 14.68 -5.75
C LYS A 52 7.80 13.19 -6.03
N CYS A 53 6.77 12.42 -5.69
CA CYS A 53 6.70 11.01 -6.04
C CYS A 53 6.65 10.81 -7.57
N TRP A 54 5.88 11.65 -8.27
CA TRP A 54 5.89 11.68 -9.74
C TRP A 54 7.27 12.00 -10.31
N ALA A 55 7.97 12.98 -9.73
CA ALA A 55 9.29 13.39 -10.19
C ALA A 55 10.37 12.34 -9.93
N ALA A 56 10.37 11.73 -8.74
CA ALA A 56 11.30 10.69 -8.34
C ALA A 56 11.13 9.41 -9.16
N GLY A 57 9.90 9.10 -9.59
CA GLY A 57 9.62 7.89 -10.34
C GLY A 57 9.64 6.62 -9.49
N HIS A 58 9.62 6.74 -8.17
CA HIS A 58 9.64 5.65 -7.20
C HIS A 58 8.88 6.08 -5.93
N PRO A 59 8.51 5.15 -5.02
CA PRO A 59 7.76 5.51 -3.82
C PRO A 59 8.58 6.43 -2.90
N LEU A 60 7.87 7.32 -2.20
CA LEU A 60 8.44 8.25 -1.22
C LEU A 60 7.66 8.18 0.09
N MET A 61 8.35 8.38 1.21
CA MET A 61 7.76 8.37 2.54
C MET A 61 8.12 9.65 3.30
N LEU A 62 7.13 10.21 3.99
CA LEU A 62 7.31 11.27 4.98
C LEU A 62 6.94 10.72 6.34
N LYS A 63 7.90 10.74 7.26
CA LYS A 63 7.73 10.23 8.64
C LYS A 63 7.21 11.30 9.61
N ASP A 64 7.26 12.56 9.19
CA ASP A 64 6.76 13.73 9.91
C ASP A 64 6.15 14.68 8.87
N LEU A 65 4.81 14.79 8.87
CA LEU A 65 4.10 15.68 7.96
C LEU A 65 4.21 17.16 8.37
N GLY A 66 4.33 17.45 9.67
CA GLY A 66 4.41 18.82 10.19
C GLY A 66 5.76 19.49 9.91
N ASN A 67 6.84 18.71 9.84
CA ASN A 67 8.18 19.20 9.57
C ASN A 67 8.76 18.66 8.25
N SER A 68 8.05 18.91 7.15
CA SER A 68 8.46 18.46 5.82
C SER A 68 7.98 19.40 4.72
N TYR A 69 8.26 19.06 3.45
CA TYR A 69 7.71 19.76 2.29
C TYR A 69 6.21 19.47 2.05
N PHE A 70 5.54 18.75 2.96
CA PHE A 70 4.13 18.45 2.84
C PHE A 70 3.30 19.73 2.96
N LYS A 71 2.56 20.05 1.89
CA LYS A 71 1.85 21.34 1.77
C LYS A 71 0.72 21.57 2.76
N ARG A 72 0.26 20.53 3.43
CA ARG A 72 -0.91 20.54 4.34
C ARG A 72 -0.54 19.99 5.72
N GLY A 73 0.69 20.28 6.15
CA GLY A 73 1.28 19.75 7.39
C GLY A 73 0.47 20.10 8.62
N GLU A 74 0.14 21.39 8.79
CA GLU A 74 -0.65 21.87 9.92
C GLU A 74 -2.05 21.26 9.95
N GLU A 75 -2.71 21.16 8.80
CA GLU A 75 -4.04 20.56 8.69
C GLU A 75 -4.02 19.06 8.95
N ALA A 76 -3.02 18.34 8.44
CA ALA A 76 -2.80 16.92 8.74
C ALA A 76 -2.60 16.70 10.24
N MET A 77 -1.73 17.48 10.87
CA MET A 77 -1.44 17.38 12.30
C MET A 77 -2.67 17.69 13.16
N THR A 78 -3.49 18.66 12.76
CA THR A 78 -4.75 19.00 13.46
C THR A 78 -5.71 17.81 13.54
N VAL A 79 -5.69 16.93 12.54
CA VAL A 79 -6.53 15.73 12.48
C VAL A 79 -5.78 14.44 12.87
N GLY A 80 -4.57 14.56 13.44
CA GLY A 80 -3.79 13.44 13.94
C GLY A 80 -3.07 12.60 12.88
N LEU A 81 -2.95 13.07 11.64
CA LEU A 81 -2.11 12.45 10.61
C LEU A 81 -0.67 12.90 10.78
N THR A 82 0.26 11.96 10.84
CA THR A 82 1.67 12.24 11.17
C THR A 82 2.67 11.76 10.14
N SER A 83 2.30 10.76 9.33
CA SER A 83 3.14 10.24 8.26
C SER A 83 2.33 9.91 7.01
N ALA A 84 3.01 9.85 5.87
CA ALA A 84 2.42 9.46 4.61
C ALA A 84 3.40 8.71 3.71
N THR A 85 2.87 7.78 2.92
CA THR A 85 3.62 7.07 1.87
C THR A 85 2.96 7.31 0.53
N ALA A 86 3.69 7.90 -0.41
CA ALA A 86 3.27 8.06 -1.79
C ALA A 86 3.81 6.93 -2.66
N ILE A 87 2.93 6.31 -3.43
CA ILE A 87 3.17 5.15 -4.26
C ILE A 87 2.80 5.53 -5.70
N PRO A 88 3.77 5.60 -6.63
CA PRO A 88 3.47 5.91 -8.01
C PRO A 88 2.96 4.68 -8.74
N HIS A 89 2.09 4.91 -9.71
CA HIS A 89 1.56 3.89 -10.60
C HIS A 89 1.91 4.31 -12.03
N PHE A 90 2.52 3.39 -12.77
CA PHE A 90 3.00 3.63 -14.12
C PHE A 90 2.40 2.63 -15.09
N ASN A 91 2.12 3.11 -16.29
CA ASN A 91 1.93 2.29 -17.46
C ASN A 91 3.09 2.55 -18.43
N GLY A 92 4.04 1.63 -18.51
CA GLY A 92 5.34 1.92 -19.13
C GLY A 92 6.02 3.08 -18.38
N ASN A 93 6.36 4.16 -19.08
CA ASN A 93 6.95 5.36 -18.48
C ASN A 93 5.93 6.42 -18.06
N ASP A 94 4.66 6.24 -18.43
CA ASP A 94 3.59 7.19 -18.17
C ASP A 94 3.00 7.00 -16.79
N LEU A 95 3.04 8.06 -15.98
CA LEU A 95 2.35 8.06 -14.70
C LEU A 95 0.83 7.98 -14.97
N THR A 96 0.17 7.02 -14.31
CA THR A 96 -1.29 6.88 -14.30
C THR A 96 -1.89 7.45 -13.01
N ALA A 97 -1.21 7.27 -11.87
CA ALA A 97 -1.61 7.86 -10.59
C ALA A 97 -0.48 7.92 -9.57
N VAL A 98 -0.73 8.64 -8.48
CA VAL A 98 -0.04 8.50 -7.19
C VAL A 98 -1.09 8.17 -6.12
N THR A 99 -0.94 7.03 -5.45
CA THR A 99 -1.69 6.73 -4.23
C THR A 99 -0.92 7.26 -3.03
N VAL A 100 -1.58 8.01 -2.15
CA VAL A 100 -1.00 8.44 -0.87
C VAL A 100 -1.73 7.75 0.27
N LEU A 101 -1.00 6.99 1.08
CA LEU A 101 -1.50 6.37 2.30
C LEU A 101 -1.09 7.24 3.49
N PHE A 102 -2.05 7.70 4.29
CA PHE A 102 -1.81 8.51 5.47
C PHE A 102 -1.97 7.68 6.73
N CYS A 103 -1.01 7.82 7.64
CA CYS A 103 -1.00 7.15 8.92
C CYS A 103 -1.07 8.19 10.06
N GLY A 104 -1.79 7.81 11.12
CA GLY A 104 -1.93 8.64 12.31
C GLY A 104 -1.13 8.10 13.49
N ASP A 105 -0.63 9.02 14.31
CA ASP A 105 0.06 8.70 15.55
C ASP A 105 -0.94 8.57 16.70
N ASN A 106 -1.44 7.35 16.90
CA ASN A 106 -2.00 7.00 18.19
C ASN A 106 -0.94 6.22 18.96
N ALA A 107 -0.73 6.57 20.23
CA ALA A 107 0.31 6.02 21.12
C ALA A 107 0.32 4.48 21.27
N HIS A 108 -0.68 3.79 20.71
CA HIS A 108 -0.86 2.35 20.76
C HIS A 108 -0.64 1.63 19.41
N HIS A 109 -0.33 2.34 18.31
CA HIS A 109 -0.12 1.70 17.02
C HIS A 109 1.24 0.96 16.98
N VAL A 110 1.17 -0.35 16.76
CA VAL A 110 2.30 -1.22 16.49
C VAL A 110 2.21 -1.77 15.06
N GLY A 111 3.18 -1.39 14.25
CA GLY A 111 3.25 -1.77 12.85
C GLY A 111 4.41 -1.05 12.18
N ALA A 112 4.69 -1.41 10.93
CA ALA A 112 5.69 -0.72 10.15
C ALA A 112 5.31 -0.66 8.68
N ILE A 113 5.73 0.42 8.03
CA ILE A 113 5.73 0.55 6.58
C ILE A 113 7.19 0.69 6.17
N GLU A 114 7.65 -0.19 5.31
CA GLU A 114 9.05 -0.26 4.89
C GLU A 114 9.14 -0.11 3.37
N LEU A 115 10.12 0.67 2.90
CA LEU A 115 10.50 0.77 1.51
C LEU A 115 11.84 0.08 1.32
N TRP A 116 11.85 -0.99 0.55
CA TRP A 116 13.03 -1.75 0.18
C TRP A 116 13.42 -1.44 -1.26
N HIS A 117 14.71 -1.29 -1.51
CA HIS A 117 15.24 -0.90 -2.82
C HIS A 117 16.44 -1.79 -3.19
N ALA A 118 16.45 -2.24 -4.44
CA ALA A 118 17.63 -2.75 -5.13
C ALA A 118 17.82 -1.97 -6.43
N PRO A 119 18.96 -1.28 -6.61
CA PRO A 119 19.37 -0.79 -7.92
C PRO A 119 19.42 -1.92 -8.95
N ALA A 120 19.20 -1.58 -10.22
CA ALA A 120 19.28 -2.58 -11.29
C ALA A 120 20.63 -3.29 -11.32
N GLY A 121 20.60 -4.64 -11.32
CA GLY A 121 21.80 -5.49 -11.35
C GLY A 121 22.40 -5.81 -9.99
N GLU A 122 21.97 -5.15 -8.91
CA GLU A 122 22.44 -5.49 -7.56
C GLU A 122 21.86 -6.85 -7.11
N PRO A 123 22.63 -7.66 -6.36
CA PRO A 123 22.19 -9.00 -5.93
C PRO A 123 21.27 -8.96 -4.71
N GLN A 124 21.19 -7.81 -4.02
CA GLN A 124 20.49 -7.64 -2.75
C GLN A 124 19.73 -6.32 -2.70
N MET A 125 18.58 -6.33 -2.02
CA MET A 125 17.89 -5.12 -1.62
C MET A 125 18.13 -4.78 -0.16
N ALA A 126 18.19 -3.48 0.12
CA ALA A 126 18.35 -2.91 1.46
C ALA A 126 17.16 -2.00 1.80
N LEU A 127 17.01 -1.70 3.09
CA LEU A 127 16.01 -0.75 3.55
C LEU A 127 16.39 0.65 3.04
N TYR A 128 15.54 1.23 2.21
CA TYR A 128 15.69 2.60 1.72
C TYR A 128 15.11 3.60 2.72
N ASP A 129 13.87 3.37 3.15
CA ASP A 129 13.23 4.15 4.22
C ASP A 129 12.18 3.30 4.96
N GLY A 130 11.71 3.76 6.11
CA GLY A 130 10.61 3.12 6.80
C GLY A 130 10.07 3.94 7.97
N TYR A 131 8.77 3.80 8.16
CA TYR A 131 8.04 4.28 9.33
C TYR A 131 7.79 3.09 10.25
N PHE A 132 8.24 3.18 11.50
CA PHE A 132 8.23 2.06 12.43
C PHE A 132 7.31 2.30 13.64
N GLY A 133 6.57 3.40 13.68
CA GLY A 133 5.78 3.77 14.88
C GLY A 133 6.62 3.68 16.15
N ARG A 134 6.17 2.88 17.14
CA ARG A 134 6.93 2.60 18.37
C ARG A 134 7.91 1.41 18.29
N ALA A 135 8.05 0.79 17.12
CA ALA A 135 8.89 -0.38 16.89
C ALA A 135 10.38 -0.03 16.66
N GLU A 136 10.95 0.84 17.50
CA GLU A 136 12.32 1.36 17.27
C GLU A 136 13.39 0.25 17.34
N LYS A 137 13.18 -0.79 18.16
CA LYS A 137 14.04 -1.98 18.19
C LYS A 137 13.98 -2.77 16.86
N PHE A 138 12.82 -2.80 16.23
CA PHE A 138 12.63 -3.49 14.95
C PHE A 138 13.24 -2.71 13.78
N LYS A 139 13.24 -1.38 13.84
CA LYS A 139 13.96 -0.51 12.89
C LYS A 139 15.46 -0.78 12.85
N PHE A 140 16.10 -1.04 13.98
CA PHE A 140 17.52 -1.40 14.01
C PHE A 140 17.77 -2.70 13.21
N SER A 141 16.97 -3.74 13.47
CA SER A 141 17.03 -5.01 12.74
C SER A 141 16.79 -4.82 11.23
N ALA A 142 15.78 -4.03 10.86
CA ALA A 142 15.45 -3.72 9.47
C ALA A 142 16.63 -3.04 8.73
N ARG A 143 17.30 -2.07 9.36
CA ARG A 143 18.43 -1.32 8.75
C ARG A 143 19.66 -2.18 8.48
N HIS A 144 19.84 -3.28 9.20
CA HIS A 144 21.00 -4.16 9.09
C HIS A 144 20.66 -5.49 8.39
N THR A 145 19.46 -5.59 7.80
CA THR A 145 19.04 -6.74 7.01
C THR A 145 19.12 -6.39 5.53
N GLN A 146 19.63 -7.32 4.74
CA GLN A 146 19.58 -7.28 3.28
C GLN A 146 18.91 -8.56 2.78
N PHE A 147 18.18 -8.45 1.68
CA PHE A 147 17.46 -9.57 1.09
C PHE A 147 17.95 -9.82 -0.33
N SER A 148 18.46 -11.03 -0.57
CA SER A 148 18.60 -11.54 -1.93
C SER A 148 17.23 -11.93 -2.49
N ARG A 149 17.11 -12.02 -3.82
CA ARG A 149 15.92 -12.61 -4.45
C ARG A 149 15.56 -13.95 -3.81
N LYS A 150 14.26 -14.22 -3.68
CA LYS A 150 13.66 -15.43 -3.08
C LYS A 150 13.83 -15.56 -1.56
N ILE A 151 14.58 -14.67 -0.91
CA ILE A 151 14.83 -14.73 0.53
C ILE A 151 14.09 -13.58 1.22
N GLY A 152 13.31 -13.89 2.25
CA GLY A 152 12.54 -12.87 2.95
C GLY A 152 11.31 -12.42 2.17
N LEU A 153 10.36 -11.80 2.88
CA LEU A 153 9.19 -11.18 2.24
C LEU A 153 9.59 -10.19 1.12
N PRO A 154 10.53 -9.23 1.33
CA PRO A 154 10.94 -8.33 0.26
C PRO A 154 11.59 -9.06 -0.93
N GLY A 155 12.49 -10.01 -0.67
CA GLY A 155 13.20 -10.72 -1.72
C GLY A 155 12.33 -11.68 -2.53
N ILE A 156 11.29 -12.27 -1.92
CA ILE A 156 10.31 -13.10 -2.66
C ILE A 156 9.45 -12.22 -3.57
N VAL A 157 8.96 -11.08 -3.08
CA VAL A 157 8.18 -10.13 -3.91
C VAL A 157 9.03 -9.57 -5.05
N TRP A 158 10.30 -9.27 -4.77
CA TRP A 158 11.24 -8.84 -5.79
C TRP A 158 11.48 -9.90 -6.88
N ASP A 159 11.58 -11.17 -6.49
CA ASP A 159 11.77 -12.28 -7.42
C ASP A 159 10.55 -12.55 -8.29
N SER A 160 9.36 -12.63 -7.68
CA SER A 160 8.14 -13.00 -8.37
C SER A 160 7.50 -11.84 -9.14
N GLY A 161 7.75 -10.60 -8.72
CA GLY A 161 7.02 -9.42 -9.17
C GLY A 161 5.54 -9.44 -8.81
N LEU A 162 5.12 -10.26 -7.84
CA LEU A 162 3.75 -10.40 -7.38
C LEU A 162 3.66 -9.99 -5.90
N PRO A 163 2.53 -9.40 -5.47
CA PRO A 163 2.28 -9.20 -4.05
C PRO A 163 2.34 -10.53 -3.29
N LEU A 164 2.81 -10.47 -2.05
CA LEU A 164 2.84 -11.62 -1.15
C LEU A 164 2.22 -11.25 0.19
N ILE A 165 1.28 -12.08 0.63
CA ILE A 165 0.60 -11.96 1.93
C ILE A 165 1.13 -13.08 2.82
N MET A 166 1.65 -12.72 4.00
CA MET A 166 2.07 -13.64 5.04
C MET A 166 1.24 -13.40 6.31
N GLU A 167 0.45 -14.40 6.70
CA GLU A 167 -0.50 -14.30 7.82
C GLU A 167 0.11 -14.59 9.19
N ASP A 168 1.23 -15.31 9.22
CA ASP A 168 1.96 -15.66 10.45
C ASP A 168 3.47 -15.50 10.23
N LEU A 169 3.94 -14.27 10.39
CA LEU A 169 5.36 -13.92 10.31
C LEU A 169 6.19 -14.57 11.41
N GLY A 170 5.59 -14.84 12.58
CA GLY A 170 6.28 -15.45 13.72
C GLY A 170 6.66 -16.91 13.46
N ARG A 171 5.86 -17.63 12.67
CA ARG A 171 6.09 -19.03 12.32
C ARG A 171 6.70 -19.25 10.94
N SER A 172 6.73 -18.23 10.10
CA SER A 172 7.31 -18.32 8.75
C SER A 172 8.83 -18.37 8.80
N GLU A 173 9.43 -19.49 8.39
CA GLU A 173 10.88 -19.59 8.18
C GLU A 173 11.37 -18.63 7.08
N ALA A 174 10.48 -18.24 6.17
CA ALA A 174 10.77 -17.25 5.15
C ALA A 174 10.87 -15.82 5.72
N PHE A 175 10.47 -15.56 6.97
CA PHE A 175 10.58 -14.24 7.58
C PHE A 175 11.79 -14.17 8.52
N LEU A 176 12.90 -13.64 8.00
CA LEU A 176 14.20 -13.60 8.70
C LEU A 176 14.18 -12.86 10.05
N ARG A 177 13.26 -11.91 10.24
CA ARG A 177 13.19 -11.04 11.43
C ARG A 177 12.11 -11.45 12.43
N ARG A 178 11.68 -12.73 12.40
CA ARG A 178 10.54 -13.24 13.17
C ARG A 178 10.63 -12.97 14.68
N ASP A 179 11.80 -13.14 15.28
CA ASP A 179 11.96 -13.01 16.73
C ASP A 179 11.79 -11.55 17.19
N ASP A 180 12.25 -10.59 16.38
CA ASP A 180 12.09 -9.17 16.68
C ASP A 180 10.67 -8.68 16.40
N ALA A 181 10.02 -9.18 15.35
CA ALA A 181 8.60 -8.90 15.07
C ALA A 181 7.68 -9.46 16.16
N ALA A 182 7.93 -10.69 16.62
CA ALA A 182 7.13 -11.34 17.66
C ALA A 182 7.18 -10.58 18.99
N LYS A 183 8.35 -10.03 19.38
CA LYS A 183 8.52 -9.22 20.61
C LYS A 183 7.62 -7.98 20.66
N ILE A 184 7.21 -7.48 19.49
CA ILE A 184 6.34 -6.29 19.38
C ILE A 184 4.96 -6.64 18.85
N GLY A 185 4.63 -7.93 18.67
CA GLY A 185 3.30 -8.37 18.25
C GLY A 185 3.00 -8.19 16.76
N ILE A 186 4.01 -7.91 15.92
CA ILE A 186 3.84 -7.92 14.45
C ILE A 186 3.68 -9.38 14.01
N GLY A 187 2.50 -9.71 13.50
CA GLY A 187 2.15 -11.07 13.09
C GLY A 187 1.86 -11.21 11.59
N ARG A 188 1.54 -10.11 10.90
CA ARG A 188 1.15 -10.13 9.48
C ARG A 188 2.02 -9.22 8.65
N GLY A 189 2.31 -9.65 7.42
CA GLY A 189 3.10 -8.89 6.47
C GLY A 189 2.52 -8.97 5.07
N VAL A 190 2.48 -7.83 4.39
CA VAL A 190 2.10 -7.74 2.98
C VAL A 190 3.21 -7.03 2.24
N GLY A 191 3.85 -7.71 1.30
CA GLY A 191 4.83 -7.12 0.40
C GLY A 191 4.19 -6.82 -0.95
N ILE A 192 4.47 -5.64 -1.49
CA ILE A 192 3.86 -5.12 -2.71
C ILE A 192 4.99 -4.66 -3.64
N PRO A 193 5.11 -5.22 -4.86
CA PRO A 193 6.03 -4.68 -5.84
C PRO A 193 5.53 -3.30 -6.27
N VAL A 194 6.41 -2.30 -6.27
CA VAL A 194 6.05 -0.93 -6.63
C VAL A 194 6.54 -0.64 -8.04
N SER A 195 5.64 -0.14 -8.90
CA SER A 195 5.99 0.32 -10.23
C SER A 195 6.95 1.51 -10.14
N THR A 196 7.98 1.52 -10.96
CA THR A 196 8.97 2.59 -11.02
C THR A 196 9.22 3.05 -12.45
N ARG A 197 9.71 4.28 -12.58
CA ARG A 197 10.33 4.74 -13.82
C ARG A 197 11.77 4.26 -13.84
N GLY A 198 12.04 3.23 -14.64
CA GLY A 198 13.39 2.69 -14.83
C GLY A 198 13.53 1.24 -14.36
N PRO A 199 14.78 0.74 -14.32
CA PRO A 199 15.05 -0.68 -14.09
C PRO A 199 15.18 -1.06 -12.60
N ASP A 200 15.15 -0.09 -11.69
CA ASP A 200 15.30 -0.30 -10.25
C ASP A 200 14.10 -1.01 -9.65
N HIS A 201 14.37 -1.82 -8.63
CA HIS A 201 13.36 -2.64 -7.97
C HIS A 201 12.99 -2.09 -6.61
N TRP A 202 11.69 -1.94 -6.38
CA TRP A 202 11.13 -1.39 -5.16
C TRP A 202 10.06 -2.29 -4.59
N VAL A 203 10.10 -2.51 -3.29
CA VAL A 203 9.08 -3.27 -2.57
C VAL A 203 8.61 -2.46 -1.37
N LEU A 204 7.30 -2.20 -1.33
CA LEU A 204 6.62 -1.66 -0.17
C LEU A 204 6.19 -2.84 0.72
N VAL A 205 6.57 -2.81 1.99
CA VAL A 205 6.14 -3.81 2.97
C VAL A 205 5.28 -3.15 4.04
N LEU A 206 4.12 -3.74 4.27
CA LEU A 206 3.13 -3.37 5.25
C LEU A 206 3.11 -4.43 6.35
N LEU A 207 3.56 -4.08 7.56
CA LEU A 207 3.63 -4.97 8.71
C LEU A 207 2.60 -4.57 9.76
N SER A 208 1.72 -5.51 10.11
CA SER A 208 0.61 -5.28 11.04
C SER A 208 0.76 -6.09 12.31
N ALA A 209 0.47 -5.46 13.45
CA ALA A 209 0.13 -6.16 14.68
C ALA A 209 -1.39 -6.35 14.78
N GLN A 210 -1.83 -7.39 15.48
CA GLN A 210 -3.26 -7.69 15.65
C GLN A 210 -4.03 -6.54 16.33
N SER A 211 -3.37 -5.79 17.23
CA SER A 211 -3.96 -4.65 17.93
C SER A 211 -4.05 -3.37 17.08
N SER A 212 -3.41 -3.33 15.92
CA SER A 212 -3.31 -2.14 15.07
C SER A 212 -3.09 -2.54 13.61
N PRO A 213 -4.13 -3.10 12.97
CA PRO A 213 -4.05 -3.59 11.60
C PRO A 213 -3.84 -2.45 10.61
N ILE A 214 -3.05 -2.66 9.56
CA ILE A 214 -2.86 -1.65 8.50
C ILE A 214 -4.15 -1.41 7.72
N ALA A 215 -4.85 -2.49 7.40
CA ALA A 215 -6.20 -2.52 6.83
C ALA A 215 -6.93 -3.74 7.44
N GLN A 216 -8.26 -3.74 7.42
CA GLN A 216 -9.07 -4.81 8.01
C GLN A 216 -9.07 -6.10 7.17
N ARG A 217 -8.82 -5.99 5.86
CA ARG A 217 -8.72 -7.14 4.96
C ARG A 217 -7.71 -6.87 3.86
N PHE A 218 -6.96 -7.91 3.50
CA PHE A 218 -6.17 -7.94 2.27
C PHE A 218 -6.63 -9.10 1.41
N THR A 219 -6.73 -8.88 0.11
CA THR A 219 -7.06 -9.92 -0.86
C THR A 219 -6.23 -9.75 -2.13
N LEU A 220 -5.58 -10.83 -2.56
CA LEU A 220 -4.82 -10.90 -3.79
C LEU A 220 -5.69 -11.56 -4.87
N TRP A 221 -5.82 -10.87 -6.00
CA TRP A 221 -6.55 -11.34 -7.17
C TRP A 221 -5.61 -11.50 -8.35
N LEU A 222 -5.61 -12.68 -8.95
CA LEU A 222 -4.78 -13.02 -10.11
C LEU A 222 -5.68 -13.11 -11.36
N PRO A 223 -5.42 -12.35 -12.43
CA PRO A 223 -6.23 -12.45 -13.65
C PRO A 223 -6.01 -13.82 -14.33
N ASP A 224 -7.11 -14.53 -14.63
CA ASP A 224 -7.13 -15.72 -15.47
C ASP A 224 -7.78 -15.34 -16.81
N GLU A 225 -6.95 -14.89 -17.75
CA GLU A 225 -7.38 -14.41 -19.08
C GLU A 225 -8.05 -15.52 -19.91
N ILE A 226 -7.77 -16.79 -19.63
CA ILE A 226 -8.40 -17.93 -20.32
C ILE A 226 -9.85 -18.07 -19.86
N LYS A 227 -10.11 -17.93 -18.56
CA LYS A 227 -11.46 -18.01 -18.00
C LYS A 227 -12.23 -16.70 -18.06
N GLY A 228 -11.55 -15.57 -18.28
CA GLY A 228 -12.15 -14.24 -18.22
C GLY A 228 -12.53 -13.83 -16.79
N THR A 229 -11.84 -14.37 -15.78
CA THR A 229 -12.16 -14.14 -14.36
C THR A 229 -10.90 -13.94 -13.51
N TYR A 230 -11.05 -13.41 -12.30
CA TYR A 230 -9.99 -13.43 -11.29
C TYR A 230 -10.00 -14.73 -10.48
N ALA A 231 -8.82 -15.29 -10.26
CA ALA A 231 -8.57 -16.31 -9.26
C ALA A 231 -8.15 -15.66 -7.94
N PHE A 232 -8.63 -16.22 -6.82
CA PHE A 232 -8.18 -15.84 -5.48
C PHE A 232 -6.73 -16.34 -5.28
N GLY A 233 -5.80 -15.41 -5.11
CA GLY A 233 -4.38 -15.68 -4.89
C GLY A 233 -3.97 -15.76 -3.41
N GLY A 234 -4.85 -15.36 -2.50
CA GLY A 234 -4.60 -15.37 -1.05
C GLY A 234 -5.15 -14.12 -0.36
N GLY A 235 -5.21 -14.14 0.96
CA GLY A 235 -5.73 -13.01 1.73
C GLY A 235 -6.08 -13.38 3.16
N TYR A 236 -6.23 -12.36 4.00
CA TYR A 236 -6.72 -12.51 5.37
C TYR A 236 -7.72 -11.41 5.70
N CYS A 237 -8.56 -11.68 6.71
CA CYS A 237 -9.42 -10.68 7.32
C CYS A 237 -9.23 -10.65 8.84
N GLU A 238 -9.18 -9.45 9.43
CA GLU A 238 -9.04 -9.26 10.87
C GLU A 238 -10.21 -9.88 11.67
N SER A 239 -11.39 -10.04 11.05
CA SER A 239 -12.52 -10.76 11.65
C SER A 239 -12.33 -12.28 11.73
N GLY A 240 -11.24 -12.83 11.17
CA GLY A 240 -10.98 -14.27 11.13
C GLY A 240 -11.76 -15.02 10.06
N THR A 241 -12.37 -14.32 9.09
CA THR A 241 -13.11 -14.95 8.00
C THR A 241 -12.17 -15.78 7.11
N ASP A 242 -12.56 -17.02 6.82
CA ASP A 242 -11.89 -17.90 5.84
C ASP A 242 -12.20 -17.42 4.41
N LEU A 243 -11.34 -16.55 3.89
CA LEU A 243 -11.50 -15.97 2.56
C LEU A 243 -11.36 -17.00 1.45
N ALA A 244 -10.57 -18.05 1.64
CA ALA A 244 -10.44 -19.11 0.64
C ALA A 244 -11.76 -19.88 0.48
N ALA A 245 -12.43 -20.19 1.60
CA ALA A 245 -13.76 -20.81 1.57
C ALA A 245 -14.84 -19.86 1.01
N GLU A 246 -14.78 -18.58 1.35
CA GLU A 246 -15.71 -17.53 0.87
C GLU A 246 -15.62 -17.38 -0.65
N PHE A 247 -14.42 -17.14 -1.19
CA PHE A 247 -14.22 -16.83 -2.60
C PHE A 247 -14.18 -18.05 -3.52
N ARG A 248 -14.07 -19.28 -3.00
CA ARG A 248 -14.20 -20.51 -3.81
C ARG A 248 -15.53 -20.60 -4.56
N LYS A 249 -16.57 -19.94 -4.06
CA LYS A 249 -17.93 -20.00 -4.61
C LYS A 249 -18.31 -18.77 -5.43
N ILE A 250 -17.44 -17.76 -5.50
CA ILE A 250 -17.73 -16.47 -6.13
C ILE A 250 -16.85 -16.33 -7.35
N THR A 251 -17.47 -15.94 -8.46
CA THR A 251 -16.75 -15.62 -9.70
C THR A 251 -16.66 -14.12 -9.84
N HIS A 252 -15.44 -13.62 -10.06
CA HIS A 252 -15.17 -12.21 -10.30
C HIS A 252 -14.74 -12.02 -11.75
N PRO A 253 -15.60 -11.48 -12.63
CA PRO A 253 -15.21 -11.18 -14.02
C PRO A 253 -14.09 -10.14 -14.10
N LEU A 254 -13.27 -10.20 -15.16
CA LEU A 254 -12.12 -9.31 -15.35
C LEU A 254 -12.48 -7.83 -15.62
N ASP A 255 -13.72 -7.53 -15.96
CA ASP A 255 -14.19 -6.23 -16.43
C ASP A 255 -15.33 -5.64 -15.58
N VAL A 256 -15.67 -6.28 -14.46
CA VAL A 256 -16.78 -5.87 -13.59
C VAL A 256 -16.28 -5.30 -12.26
N GLY A 257 -16.93 -4.21 -11.83
CA GLY A 257 -16.73 -3.60 -10.52
C GLY A 257 -15.35 -2.98 -10.33
N LEU A 258 -14.95 -2.83 -9.07
CA LEU A 258 -13.73 -2.10 -8.69
C LEU A 258 -12.45 -2.78 -9.21
N LEU A 259 -12.44 -4.12 -9.26
CA LEU A 259 -11.32 -4.89 -9.82
C LEU A 259 -11.20 -4.64 -11.34
N GLY A 260 -12.32 -4.70 -12.06
CA GLY A 260 -12.35 -4.43 -13.51
C GLY A 260 -11.97 -2.99 -13.87
N GLU A 261 -12.39 -2.00 -13.07
CA GLU A 261 -11.98 -0.61 -13.23
C GLU A 261 -10.46 -0.47 -13.09
N ALA A 262 -9.88 -1.03 -12.02
CA ALA A 262 -8.45 -0.94 -11.76
C ALA A 262 -7.60 -1.63 -12.85
N ARG A 263 -8.06 -2.79 -13.33
CA ARG A 263 -7.41 -3.50 -14.44
C ARG A 263 -7.46 -2.70 -15.73
N THR A 264 -8.64 -2.23 -16.12
CA THR A 264 -8.83 -1.56 -17.41
C THR A 264 -8.12 -0.22 -17.47
N SER A 265 -8.22 0.56 -16.40
CA SER A 265 -7.61 1.89 -16.31
C SER A 265 -6.11 1.88 -15.96
N ARG A 266 -5.56 0.73 -15.55
CA ARG A 266 -4.19 0.61 -15.00
C ARG A 266 -3.90 1.63 -13.89
N THR A 267 -4.96 1.96 -13.15
CA THR A 267 -4.98 3.03 -12.16
C THR A 267 -5.65 2.48 -10.91
N PRO A 268 -5.17 2.84 -9.70
CA PRO A 268 -5.86 2.50 -8.47
C PRO A 268 -7.31 2.95 -8.50
N SER A 269 -8.16 2.11 -7.92
CA SER A 269 -9.60 2.37 -7.81
C SER A 269 -9.99 2.29 -6.34
N LEU A 270 -10.90 3.18 -5.92
CA LEU A 270 -11.34 3.24 -4.53
C LEU A 270 -12.83 3.53 -4.49
N THR A 271 -13.57 2.74 -3.71
CA THR A 271 -14.97 3.00 -3.40
C THR A 271 -15.14 3.16 -1.90
N LYS A 272 -16.09 4.01 -1.51
CA LYS A 272 -16.58 4.11 -0.13
C LYS A 272 -17.81 3.21 0.00
N SER A 273 -18.02 2.65 1.18
CA SER A 273 -19.26 1.94 1.53
C SER A 273 -20.08 2.84 2.44
N ASP A 274 -21.34 3.06 2.09
CA ASP A 274 -22.31 3.75 2.96
C ASP A 274 -22.84 2.85 4.08
N ALA A 275 -22.47 1.57 4.06
CA ALA A 275 -23.10 0.57 4.88
C ALA A 275 -22.39 0.38 6.23
N ALA A 276 -23.15 0.61 7.31
CA ALA A 276 -22.70 0.44 8.69
C ALA A 276 -23.16 -0.92 9.24
N GLY A 277 -22.22 -1.77 9.63
CA GLY A 277 -22.53 -3.05 10.27
C GLY A 277 -21.30 -3.88 10.66
N PRO A 278 -21.45 -4.89 11.55
CA PRO A 278 -20.37 -5.82 11.87
C PRO A 278 -19.89 -6.56 10.63
N GLY A 279 -18.59 -6.52 10.33
CA GLY A 279 -18.00 -7.15 9.15
C GLY A 279 -18.12 -6.33 7.85
N MET A 280 -18.70 -5.13 7.91
CA MET A 280 -18.69 -4.18 6.79
C MET A 280 -17.44 -3.30 6.86
N HIS A 281 -16.86 -3.04 5.69
CA HIS A 281 -15.68 -2.20 5.54
C HIS A 281 -16.10 -0.83 5.02
N ALA A 282 -15.44 0.23 5.48
CA ALA A 282 -15.79 1.61 5.17
C ALA A 282 -15.33 2.03 3.77
N ALA A 283 -14.25 1.42 3.27
CA ALA A 283 -13.77 1.63 1.92
C ALA A 283 -12.98 0.42 1.41
N ASP A 284 -13.03 0.22 0.09
CA ASP A 284 -12.22 -0.75 -0.63
C ASP A 284 -11.26 0.00 -1.56
N LEU A 285 -9.97 -0.29 -1.45
CA LEU A 285 -8.91 0.20 -2.32
C LEU A 285 -8.34 -0.96 -3.12
N VAL A 286 -8.28 -0.82 -4.44
CA VAL A 286 -7.65 -1.78 -5.34
C VAL A 286 -6.41 -1.15 -5.95
N LEU A 287 -5.26 -1.80 -5.74
CA LEU A 287 -3.98 -1.43 -6.29
C LEU A 287 -3.63 -2.37 -7.45
N PRO A 288 -3.46 -1.86 -8.69
CA PRO A 288 -2.91 -2.66 -9.77
C PRO A 288 -1.41 -2.86 -9.60
N CYS A 289 -0.97 -4.12 -9.67
CA CYS A 289 0.44 -4.48 -9.68
C CYS A 289 0.85 -4.81 -11.12
N MET A 290 1.79 -4.02 -11.64
CA MET A 290 2.25 -4.13 -13.03
C MET A 290 3.63 -4.80 -13.08
N GLN A 291 3.83 -5.68 -14.07
CA GLN A 291 5.15 -6.16 -14.48
C GLN A 291 5.40 -5.69 -15.92
N GLY A 292 6.23 -4.65 -16.07
CA GLY A 292 6.29 -3.91 -17.33
C GLY A 292 4.93 -3.28 -17.65
N GLU A 293 4.38 -3.60 -18.82
CA GLU A 293 3.06 -3.11 -19.24
C GLU A 293 1.92 -4.10 -18.94
N ALA A 294 2.23 -5.29 -18.44
CA ALA A 294 1.24 -6.32 -18.13
C ALA A 294 0.76 -6.17 -16.68
N LEU A 295 -0.57 -6.26 -16.48
CA LEU A 295 -1.12 -6.41 -15.14
C LEU A 295 -0.82 -7.83 -14.65
N SER A 296 -0.10 -7.96 -13.54
CA SER A 296 0.25 -9.26 -12.96
C SER A 296 -0.72 -9.68 -11.86
N ALA A 297 -1.23 -8.72 -11.08
CA ALA A 297 -2.16 -8.95 -9.99
C ALA A 297 -2.92 -7.67 -9.61
N LEU A 298 -4.02 -7.84 -8.87
CA LEU A 298 -4.66 -6.76 -8.12
C LEU A 298 -4.57 -7.08 -6.63
N LEU A 299 -4.16 -6.09 -5.83
CA LEU A 299 -4.21 -6.17 -4.38
C LEU A 299 -5.34 -5.30 -3.86
N GLU A 300 -6.31 -5.91 -3.20
CA GLU A 300 -7.44 -5.24 -2.56
C GLU A 300 -7.18 -5.07 -1.06
N LEU A 301 -7.40 -3.86 -0.56
CA LEU A 301 -7.34 -3.48 0.85
C LEU A 301 -8.72 -2.98 1.27
N LYS A 302 -9.25 -3.48 2.39
CA LYS A 302 -10.49 -2.97 2.98
C LYS A 302 -10.26 -2.32 4.33
N PHE A 303 -10.81 -1.13 4.56
CA PHE A 303 -10.56 -0.29 5.74
C PHE A 303 -11.72 -0.28 6.75
#